data_AF-A0A327NR64-F1
#
_entry.id   AF-A0A327NR64-F1
#
_cell.length_a   1.000
_cell.length_b   1.000
_cell.length_c   1.000
_cell.angle_alpha   90.00
_cell.angle_beta   90.00
_cell.angle_gamma   90.00
#
_symmetry.space_group_name_H-M   'P 1'
#
loop_
_entity.id
_entity.type
_entity.pdbx_description
1 polymer ?
#
loop_
_entity_poly.entity_id
_entity_poly.type
_entity_poly.pdbx_seq_one_letter_code
_entity_poly.pdbx_strand_id
1 'polypeptide(L)'
;MANKTLKTKQKSLASEIVSSIETKLSEAGAATKKMKKSIEKSADKLAKKLAKLMHKTEKKAAKPVKATEKKLKKEATKAKKNADKAAKNAKRTASKAATAVTEAVAPATPKATPTQRKPTPAPKPAAPKTARAPRTKETTSTAPTPAEAAAENA
;
A
#
# COMPACT_ATOMS: atom_id res chain seq x y z
N MET A 1 6.96 19.21 -10.12
CA MET A 1 6.09 18.97 -11.30
C MET A 1 4.64 18.60 -10.95
N ALA A 2 4.35 17.87 -9.86
CA ALA A 2 2.99 17.38 -9.52
C ALA A 2 1.88 18.46 -9.44
N ASN A 3 2.18 19.68 -8.97
CA ASN A 3 1.18 20.74 -8.85
C ASN A 3 0.73 21.31 -10.21
N LYS A 4 1.59 21.27 -11.23
CA LYS A 4 1.25 21.79 -12.57
C LYS A 4 0.26 20.85 -13.25
N THR A 5 0.50 19.53 -13.15
CA THR A 5 -0.38 18.46 -13.63
C THR A 5 -1.74 18.45 -12.93
N LEU A 6 -1.79 18.74 -11.62
CA LEU A 6 -3.04 18.79 -10.86
C LEU A 6 -3.90 19.99 -11.29
N LYS A 7 -3.27 21.15 -11.53
CA LYS A 7 -3.96 22.36 -12.03
C LYS A 7 -4.51 22.17 -13.45
N THR A 8 -3.78 21.51 -14.35
CA THR A 8 -4.30 21.21 -15.70
C THR A 8 -5.45 20.21 -15.66
N LYS A 9 -5.34 19.12 -14.89
CA LYS A 9 -6.44 18.16 -14.68
C LYS A 9 -7.68 18.86 -14.09
N GLN A 10 -7.49 19.74 -13.12
CA GLN A 10 -8.59 20.52 -12.52
C GLN A 10 -9.29 21.40 -13.56
N LYS A 11 -8.52 22.17 -14.36
CA LYS A 11 -9.10 23.04 -15.39
C LYS A 11 -9.83 22.25 -16.47
N SER A 12 -9.27 21.11 -16.90
CA SER A 12 -9.90 20.22 -17.88
C SER A 12 -11.24 19.70 -17.36
N LEU A 13 -11.26 19.16 -16.14
CA LEU A 13 -12.49 18.66 -15.50
C LEU A 13 -13.53 19.77 -15.30
N ALA A 14 -13.10 20.96 -14.86
CA ALA A 14 -14.01 22.08 -14.70
C ALA A 14 -14.63 22.49 -16.03
N SER A 15 -13.83 22.57 -17.10
CA SER A 15 -14.31 22.92 -18.45
C SER A 15 -15.29 21.88 -19.01
N GLU A 16 -15.02 20.59 -18.83
CA GLU A 16 -15.93 19.51 -19.26
C GLU A 16 -17.25 19.55 -18.50
N ILE A 17 -17.21 19.77 -17.18
CA ILE A 17 -18.42 19.89 -16.36
C ILE A 17 -19.25 21.10 -16.79
N VAL A 18 -18.60 22.25 -16.99
CA VAL A 18 -19.28 23.46 -17.48
C VAL A 18 -19.91 23.19 -18.84
N SER A 19 -19.15 22.68 -19.81
CA SER A 19 -19.65 22.39 -21.15
C SER A 19 -20.82 21.41 -21.11
N SER A 20 -20.73 20.32 -20.34
CA SER A 20 -21.80 19.32 -20.23
C SER A 20 -23.09 19.91 -19.63
N ILE A 21 -22.96 20.75 -18.60
CA ILE A 21 -24.11 21.41 -17.97
C ILE A 21 -24.68 22.49 -18.89
N GLU A 22 -23.85 23.25 -19.58
CA GLU A 22 -24.29 24.27 -20.53
C GLU A 22 -25.01 23.68 -21.74
N THR A 23 -24.56 22.53 -22.26
CA THR A 23 -25.27 21.81 -23.33
C THR A 23 -26.66 21.38 -22.86
N LYS A 24 -26.75 20.72 -21.70
CA LYS A 24 -28.04 20.29 -21.12
C LYS A 24 -28.97 21.45 -20.79
N LEU A 25 -28.41 22.58 -20.36
CA LEU A 25 -29.21 23.77 -20.11
C LEU A 25 -29.68 24.39 -21.41
N SER A 26 -28.84 24.48 -22.43
CA SER A 26 -29.25 25.04 -23.73
C SER A 26 -30.39 24.24 -24.36
N GLU A 27 -30.44 22.92 -24.14
CA GLU A 27 -31.57 22.05 -24.50
C GLU A 27 -32.83 22.31 -23.66
N ALA A 28 -32.68 22.71 -22.39
CA ALA A 28 -33.78 23.00 -21.46
C ALA A 28 -34.22 24.48 -21.41
N GLY A 29 -33.52 25.39 -22.10
CA GLY A 29 -33.80 26.84 -22.15
C GLY A 29 -32.57 27.72 -21.90
N ALA A 30 -32.64 29.02 -22.24
CA ALA A 30 -31.48 29.90 -22.19
C ALA A 30 -30.86 30.03 -20.78
N ALA A 31 -29.62 29.54 -20.61
CA ALA A 31 -28.88 29.69 -19.37
C ALA A 31 -28.56 31.18 -19.10
N THR A 32 -29.16 31.74 -18.05
CA THR A 32 -28.90 33.13 -17.65
C THR A 32 -27.42 33.35 -17.28
N LYS A 33 -26.91 34.57 -17.46
CA LYS A 33 -25.52 34.95 -17.09
C LYS A 33 -25.18 34.60 -15.63
N LYS A 34 -26.16 34.68 -14.72
CA LYS A 34 -26.02 34.29 -13.31
C LYS A 34 -25.84 32.77 -13.16
N MET A 35 -26.60 31.97 -13.91
CA MET A 35 -26.43 30.51 -13.94
C MET A 35 -25.07 30.10 -14.48
N LYS A 36 -24.62 30.63 -15.63
CA LYS A 36 -23.29 30.31 -16.18
C LYS A 36 -22.18 30.54 -15.15
N LYS A 37 -22.20 31.69 -14.48
CA LYS A 37 -21.22 32.05 -13.45
C LYS A 37 -21.31 31.17 -12.19
N SER A 38 -22.52 30.70 -11.83
CA SER A 38 -22.74 29.72 -10.77
C SER A 38 -22.18 28.35 -11.12
N ILE A 39 -22.39 27.90 -12.37
CA ILE A 39 -21.91 26.63 -12.90
C ILE A 39 -20.39 26.62 -12.94
N GLU A 40 -19.75 27.66 -13.47
CA GLU A 40 -18.29 27.82 -13.45
C GLU A 40 -17.72 27.70 -12.03
N LYS A 41 -18.26 28.46 -11.07
CA LYS A 41 -17.80 28.41 -9.67
C LYS A 41 -18.00 27.03 -9.03
N SER A 42 -19.11 26.36 -9.34
CA SER A 42 -19.44 25.06 -8.80
C SER A 42 -18.57 23.96 -9.40
N ALA A 43 -18.35 24.00 -10.71
CA ALA A 43 -17.45 23.11 -11.45
C ALA A 43 -16.01 23.24 -10.93
N ASP A 44 -15.53 24.47 -10.71
CA ASP A 44 -14.19 24.70 -10.17
C ASP A 44 -14.01 24.09 -8.76
N LYS A 45 -15.02 24.24 -7.89
CA LYS A 45 -15.03 23.63 -6.55
C LYS A 45 -15.05 22.10 -6.63
N LEU A 46 -15.83 21.52 -7.54
CA LEU A 46 -15.92 20.08 -7.75
C LEU A 46 -14.59 19.52 -8.27
N ALA A 47 -14.05 20.12 -9.32
CA ALA A 47 -12.77 19.74 -9.89
C ALA A 47 -11.64 19.81 -8.86
N LYS A 48 -11.63 20.82 -7.98
CA LYS A 48 -10.65 20.93 -6.88
C LYS A 48 -10.77 19.78 -5.88
N LYS A 49 -12.00 19.34 -5.54
CA LYS A 49 -12.21 18.18 -4.65
C LYS A 49 -11.78 16.87 -5.31
N LEU A 50 -12.15 16.66 -6.58
CA LEU A 50 -11.77 15.49 -7.36
C LEU A 50 -10.25 15.38 -7.51
N ALA A 51 -9.58 16.47 -7.88
CA ALA A 51 -8.13 16.49 -8.02
C ALA A 51 -7.41 16.25 -6.67
N LYS A 52 -7.98 16.74 -5.55
CA LYS A 52 -7.46 16.48 -4.20
C LYS A 52 -7.65 15.00 -3.79
N LEU A 53 -8.76 14.37 -4.18
CA LEU A 53 -8.99 12.94 -3.96
C LEU A 53 -8.02 12.09 -4.79
N MET A 54 -7.90 12.36 -6.09
CA MET A 54 -6.94 11.63 -6.96
C MET A 54 -5.51 11.76 -6.47
N HIS A 55 -5.08 12.94 -6.05
CA HIS A 55 -3.74 13.10 -5.50
C HIS A 55 -3.56 12.41 -4.13
N LYS A 56 -4.62 12.33 -3.31
CA LYS A 56 -4.59 11.56 -2.06
C LYS A 56 -4.50 10.05 -2.34
N THR A 57 -5.25 9.52 -3.32
CA THR A 57 -5.20 8.11 -3.70
C THR A 57 -3.86 7.76 -4.35
N GLU A 58 -3.35 8.57 -5.26
CA GLU A 58 -2.00 8.41 -5.85
C GLU A 58 -0.91 8.41 -4.75
N LYS A 59 -0.97 9.34 -3.78
CA LYS A 59 -0.03 9.34 -2.65
C LYS A 59 -0.16 8.13 -1.73
N LYS A 60 -1.36 7.54 -1.61
CA LYS A 60 -1.58 6.34 -0.78
C LYS A 60 -1.16 5.08 -1.54
N ALA A 61 -1.38 5.02 -2.84
CA ALA A 61 -0.92 3.95 -3.73
C ALA A 61 0.61 3.95 -3.92
N ALA A 62 1.28 5.10 -3.86
CA ALA A 62 2.74 5.19 -3.97
C ALA A 62 3.51 4.77 -2.69
N LYS A 63 2.86 4.67 -1.53
CA LYS A 63 3.48 4.22 -0.27
C LYS A 63 3.77 2.71 -0.19
N PRO A 64 2.87 1.79 -0.58
CA PRO A 64 3.15 0.36 -0.52
C PRO A 64 4.30 -0.08 -1.45
N VAL A 65 4.48 0.60 -2.59
CA VAL A 65 5.53 0.26 -3.58
C VAL A 65 6.94 0.51 -3.04
N LYS A 66 7.14 1.57 -2.23
CA LYS A 66 8.45 1.85 -1.62
C LYS A 66 8.80 0.89 -0.47
N ALA A 67 7.79 0.33 0.20
CA ALA A 67 7.99 -0.63 1.27
C ALA A 67 8.38 -2.02 0.74
N THR A 68 7.78 -2.44 -0.38
CA THR A 68 8.12 -3.70 -1.05
C THR A 68 9.49 -3.62 -1.71
N GLU A 69 9.86 -2.50 -2.34
CA GLU A 69 11.20 -2.31 -2.91
C GLU A 69 12.32 -2.42 -1.86
N LYS A 70 12.12 -1.87 -0.66
CA LYS A 70 13.13 -1.94 0.42
C LYS A 70 13.25 -3.35 1.00
N LYS A 71 12.16 -4.13 1.01
CA LYS A 71 12.18 -5.55 1.40
C LYS A 71 12.89 -6.39 0.34
N LEU A 72 12.57 -6.21 -0.93
CA LEU A 72 13.20 -6.92 -2.06
C LEU A 72 14.71 -6.66 -2.12
N LYS A 73 15.16 -5.41 -1.93
CA LYS A 73 16.61 -5.08 -1.88
C LYS A 73 17.32 -5.72 -0.67
N LYS A 74 16.64 -5.83 0.48
CA LYS A 74 17.19 -6.51 1.67
C LYS A 74 17.26 -8.04 1.51
N GLU A 75 16.29 -8.64 0.85
CA GLU A 75 16.29 -10.08 0.59
C GLU A 75 17.32 -10.45 -0.48
N ALA A 76 17.42 -9.69 -1.57
CA ALA A 76 18.43 -9.91 -2.61
C ALA A 76 19.86 -9.82 -2.06
N THR A 77 20.14 -8.87 -1.17
CA THR A 77 21.47 -8.73 -0.55
C THR A 77 21.77 -9.83 0.47
N LYS A 78 20.76 -10.32 1.22
CA LYS A 78 20.92 -11.49 2.10
C LYS A 78 21.13 -12.77 1.31
N ALA A 79 20.38 -12.99 0.24
CA ALA A 79 20.51 -14.15 -0.64
C ALA A 79 21.90 -14.20 -1.28
N LYS A 80 22.40 -13.08 -1.80
CA LYS A 80 23.76 -13.00 -2.37
C LYS A 80 24.85 -13.34 -1.35
N LYS A 81 24.76 -12.78 -0.13
CA LYS A 81 25.70 -13.11 0.96
C LYS A 81 25.64 -14.57 1.40
N ASN A 82 24.47 -15.21 1.33
CA ASN A 82 24.33 -16.63 1.67
C ASN A 82 24.94 -17.50 0.56
N ALA A 83 24.65 -17.20 -0.70
CA ALA A 83 25.22 -17.89 -1.86
C ALA A 83 26.77 -17.80 -1.87
N ASP A 84 27.35 -16.64 -1.59
CA ASP A 84 28.81 -16.48 -1.52
C ASP A 84 29.44 -17.31 -0.38
N LYS A 85 28.75 -17.44 0.76
CA LYS A 85 29.19 -18.28 1.88
C LYS A 85 29.08 -19.76 1.54
N ALA A 86 27.99 -20.17 0.90
CA ALA A 86 27.78 -21.55 0.46
C ALA A 86 28.84 -21.96 -0.58
N ALA A 87 29.14 -21.10 -1.56
CA ALA A 87 30.17 -21.36 -2.55
C ALA A 87 31.58 -21.46 -1.93
N LYS A 88 31.92 -20.57 -0.99
CA LYS A 88 33.20 -20.67 -0.25
C LYS A 88 33.28 -21.92 0.62
N ASN A 89 32.18 -22.33 1.24
CA ASN A 89 32.14 -23.55 2.03
C ASN A 89 32.30 -24.78 1.14
N ALA A 90 31.52 -24.90 0.06
CA ALA A 90 31.63 -25.98 -0.92
C ALA A 90 33.05 -26.10 -1.49
N LYS A 91 33.70 -24.96 -1.83
CA LYS A 91 35.09 -24.97 -2.31
C LYS A 91 36.07 -25.48 -1.25
N ARG A 92 35.91 -25.11 0.02
CA ARG A 92 36.74 -25.64 1.12
C ARG A 92 36.52 -27.13 1.35
N THR A 93 35.27 -27.59 1.29
CA THR A 93 34.94 -29.01 1.46
C THR A 93 35.49 -29.84 0.31
N ALA A 94 35.39 -29.35 -0.94
CA ALA A 94 35.98 -29.99 -2.10
C ALA A 94 37.52 -30.01 -2.06
N SER A 95 38.17 -28.90 -1.69
CA SER A 95 39.63 -28.88 -1.53
C SER A 95 40.10 -29.79 -0.40
N LYS A 96 39.38 -29.85 0.73
CA LYS A 96 39.74 -30.74 1.84
C LYS A 96 39.51 -32.21 1.51
N ALA A 97 38.48 -32.53 0.72
CA ALA A 97 38.28 -33.88 0.21
C ALA A 97 39.37 -34.28 -0.80
N ALA A 98 39.82 -33.37 -1.67
CA ALA A 98 40.92 -33.64 -2.59
C ALA A 98 42.26 -33.85 -1.88
N THR A 99 42.54 -33.13 -0.79
CA THR A 99 43.73 -33.36 0.05
C THR A 99 43.63 -34.66 0.86
N ALA A 100 42.44 -35.01 1.35
CA ALA A 100 42.23 -36.27 2.09
C ALA A 100 42.34 -37.52 1.19
N VAL A 101 42.01 -37.42 -0.10
CA VAL A 101 42.17 -38.53 -1.06
C VAL A 101 43.63 -38.73 -1.48
N THR A 102 44.48 -37.71 -1.40
CA THR A 102 45.93 -37.84 -1.68
C THR A 102 46.73 -38.37 -0.48
N GLU A 103 46.18 -38.32 0.73
CA GLU A 103 46.81 -38.87 1.95
C GLU A 103 46.29 -40.28 2.33
N ALA A 104 45.31 -40.83 1.60
CA ALA A 104 44.72 -42.13 1.86
C ALA A 104 45.42 -43.33 1.17
N VAL A 105 46.73 -43.22 0.90
CA VAL A 105 47.60 -44.39 0.65
C VAL A 105 48.55 -44.56 1.84
N ALA A 106 47.98 -44.75 3.03
CA ALA A 106 48.67 -45.30 4.18
C ALA A 106 47.66 -46.15 4.98
N PRO A 107 47.85 -47.47 5.12
CA PRO A 107 46.88 -48.33 5.78
C PRO A 107 47.10 -48.29 7.29
N ALA A 108 46.13 -47.81 8.06
CA ALA A 108 46.09 -48.04 9.51
C ALA A 108 44.67 -47.97 10.10
N THR A 109 44.11 -49.17 10.31
CA THR A 109 43.26 -49.63 11.44
C THR A 109 41.99 -48.86 11.86
N PRO A 110 40.82 -49.52 11.95
CA PRO A 110 39.61 -48.94 12.51
C PRO A 110 39.52 -49.18 14.04
N LYS A 111 39.21 -48.14 14.83
CA LYS A 111 38.66 -48.34 16.18
C LYS A 111 37.72 -47.23 16.64
N ALA A 112 36.55 -47.69 17.10
CA ALA A 112 35.64 -47.15 18.11
C ALA A 112 34.76 -45.91 17.81
N THR A 113 33.51 -46.24 17.44
CA THR A 113 32.22 -45.82 18.01
C THR A 113 32.09 -44.45 18.72
N PRO A 114 31.17 -43.56 18.29
CA PRO A 114 30.82 -42.35 19.03
C PRO A 114 29.67 -42.56 20.04
N THR A 115 29.91 -42.18 21.28
CA THR A 115 28.92 -42.15 22.38
C THR A 115 27.88 -41.04 22.15
N GLN A 116 26.60 -41.41 22.19
CA GLN A 116 25.45 -40.53 22.02
C GLN A 116 25.35 -39.49 23.15
N ARG A 117 25.15 -38.21 22.80
CA ARG A 117 24.87 -37.14 23.77
C ARG A 117 23.37 -37.06 24.07
N LYS A 118 23.08 -36.85 25.36
CA LYS A 118 21.78 -36.70 26.02
C LYS A 118 20.89 -35.61 25.38
N PRO A 119 19.57 -35.83 25.21
CA PRO A 119 18.67 -34.79 24.71
C PRO A 119 18.28 -33.78 25.80
N THR A 120 18.28 -32.50 25.45
CA THR A 120 17.73 -31.37 26.23
C THR A 120 16.19 -31.32 26.18
N PRO A 121 15.50 -30.86 27.24
CA PRO A 121 14.04 -30.84 27.28
C PRO A 121 13.42 -29.70 26.45
N ALA A 122 12.24 -29.97 25.89
CA ALA A 122 11.48 -29.06 25.04
C ALA A 122 10.90 -27.86 25.80
N PRO A 123 10.84 -26.65 25.20
CA PRO A 123 10.19 -25.50 25.80
C PRO A 123 8.65 -25.59 25.74
N LYS A 124 8.01 -25.22 26.84
CA LYS A 124 6.56 -25.20 27.08
C LYS A 124 5.84 -24.18 26.17
N PRO A 125 4.62 -24.45 25.67
CA PRO A 125 3.90 -23.49 24.82
C PRO A 125 3.40 -22.27 25.60
N ALA A 126 3.46 -21.10 24.97
CA ALA A 126 2.96 -19.83 25.49
C ALA A 126 1.42 -19.75 25.39
N ALA A 127 0.78 -19.24 26.44
CA ALA A 127 -0.67 -19.07 26.54
C ALA A 127 -1.23 -18.03 25.55
N PRO A 128 -2.47 -18.22 25.05
CA PRO A 128 -3.11 -17.28 24.13
C PRO A 128 -3.56 -15.99 24.84
N LYS A 129 -3.25 -14.84 24.24
CA LYS A 129 -3.74 -13.53 24.68
C LYS A 129 -5.18 -13.33 24.19
N THR A 130 -6.06 -13.04 25.13
CA THR A 130 -7.46 -12.65 24.91
C THR A 130 -7.56 -11.34 24.13
N ALA A 131 -8.23 -11.37 22.98
CA ALA A 131 -8.54 -10.19 22.19
C ALA A 131 -9.81 -9.52 22.75
N ARG A 132 -9.69 -8.25 23.15
CA ARG A 132 -10.79 -7.42 23.64
C ARG A 132 -11.59 -6.86 22.45
N ALA A 133 -12.90 -7.09 22.46
CA ALA A 133 -13.81 -6.60 21.42
C ALA A 133 -13.91 -5.07 21.41
N PRO A 134 -14.03 -4.42 20.23
CA PRO A 134 -14.28 -3.00 20.13
C PRO A 134 -15.75 -2.66 20.45
N ARG A 135 -15.91 -1.67 21.33
CA ARG A 135 -17.17 -1.10 21.80
C ARG A 135 -17.81 -0.24 20.68
N THR A 136 -19.04 -0.55 20.31
CA THR A 136 -19.90 0.29 19.48
C THR A 136 -20.21 1.60 20.21
N LYS A 137 -20.15 2.72 19.47
CA LYS A 137 -20.61 4.02 19.93
C LYS A 137 -21.79 4.42 19.05
N GLU A 138 -22.97 4.39 19.65
CA GLU A 138 -24.22 4.91 19.12
C GLU A 138 -24.33 6.42 19.31
N THR A 139 -25.33 7.00 18.62
CA THR A 139 -25.97 8.32 18.83
C THR A 139 -25.18 9.54 18.31
N THR A 140 -25.75 10.54 17.64
CA THR A 140 -27.11 11.10 17.73
C THR A 140 -27.60 11.65 16.38
N SER A 141 -28.87 11.36 16.10
CA SER A 141 -29.75 12.05 15.16
C SER A 141 -30.05 13.47 15.64
N THR A 142 -30.05 14.44 14.73
CA THR A 142 -30.77 15.72 14.91
C THR A 142 -31.44 16.09 13.59
N ALA A 143 -32.71 15.70 13.49
CA ALA A 143 -33.69 16.39 12.66
C ALA A 143 -34.08 17.71 13.35
N PRO A 144 -34.43 18.74 12.56
CA PRO A 144 -35.64 19.47 12.89
C PRO A 144 -36.67 19.51 11.75
N THR A 145 -37.90 19.30 12.20
CA THR A 145 -39.26 19.39 11.64
C THR A 145 -39.58 20.78 11.02
N PRO A 146 -40.61 20.91 10.14
CA PRO A 146 -40.78 22.03 9.23
C PRO A 146 -41.61 23.19 9.80
N ALA A 147 -41.42 24.38 9.25
CA ALA A 147 -42.30 25.54 9.31
C ALA A 147 -42.41 26.10 7.89
N GLU A 148 -43.44 26.76 7.40
CA GLU A 148 -44.84 27.01 7.77
C GLU A 148 -45.40 27.73 6.52
N ALA A 149 -46.67 27.52 6.20
CA ALA A 149 -47.35 28.08 5.04
C ALA A 149 -47.89 29.49 5.30
N ALA A 150 -47.78 30.38 4.30
CA ALA A 150 -48.58 31.58 4.00
C ALA A 150 -47.74 32.44 3.02
N ALA A 151 -48.21 33.14 2.00
CA ALA A 151 -49.52 33.50 1.45
C ALA A 151 -49.24 33.89 -0.03
N GLU A 152 -50.10 33.56 -0.98
CA GLU A 152 -51.04 34.52 -1.59
C GLU A 152 -50.38 35.76 -2.20
N ASN A 153 -50.34 35.83 -3.54
CA ASN A 153 -50.87 36.99 -4.28
C ASN A 153 -51.10 36.62 -5.75
N ALA A 154 -52.18 37.21 -6.25
CA ALA A 154 -52.74 37.12 -7.59
C ALA A 154 -51.84 37.74 -8.67
#